data_AF-A0A1J4L338-F1
#
_entry.id   AF-A0A1J4L338-F1
#
_cell.length_a   1.000
_cell.length_b   1.000
_cell.length_c   1.000
_cell.angle_alpha   90.00
_cell.angle_beta   90.00
_cell.angle_gamma   90.00
#
_symmetry.space_group_name_H-M   'P 1'
#
loop_
_entity.id
_entity.type
_entity.pdbx_description
1 polymer ?
#
loop_
_entity_poly.entity_id
_entity_poly.type
_entity_poly.pdbx_seq_one_letter_code
_entity_poly.pdbx_strand_id
1 'polypeptide(L)'
;MYQENETQEAPLRGVVEKYIDEATVNSPSITEENRDNALICLLNLLKGEIDQESALIYVQSQLSTSEPAEKVISIIRTSPKPIECHVRGNSNSSISSIKNRKHHKNWTNYEDQRLLAGIYRYGIESWRRISEFVGNGRTRAQCAQRWCRVLNPAIKKAPWSEEELQNLRTLVEIHGDKNWKAISHEMKTRSDVQCRYKYFHVMKMKKVSEIKDVELKTDVNPCVICSSIENSRDHEYFTVELMSCLNSKEGDYYFDFFE
;
A
#
# COMPACT_ATOMS: atom_id res chain seq x y z
N MET A 1 25.30 -9.68 -25.29
CA MET A 1 25.69 -8.26 -25.35
C MET A 1 24.55 -7.46 -24.73
N TYR A 2 24.81 -7.01 -23.50
CA TYR A 2 24.10 -5.98 -22.72
C TYR A 2 22.57 -5.86 -22.87
N GLN A 3 21.83 -6.54 -21.99
CA GLN A 3 20.52 -6.12 -21.53
C GLN A 3 20.61 -5.79 -20.03
N GLU A 4 21.32 -4.71 -19.70
CA GLU A 4 21.27 -4.09 -18.38
C GLU A 4 21.36 -2.59 -18.59
N ASN A 5 20.22 -1.92 -18.75
CA ASN A 5 20.08 -0.45 -18.69
C ASN A 5 18.58 -0.08 -18.51
N GLU A 6 17.87 -0.78 -17.64
CA GLU A 6 16.43 -0.49 -17.38
C GLU A 6 16.14 -0.26 -15.88
N THR A 7 17.14 0.07 -15.06
CA THR A 7 16.93 0.20 -13.61
C THR A 7 17.76 1.32 -13.00
N GLN A 8 17.46 2.55 -13.42
CA GLN A 8 17.71 3.73 -12.61
C GLN A 8 16.64 4.79 -12.88
N GLU A 9 15.38 4.36 -13.05
CA GLU A 9 14.28 5.28 -12.84
C GLU A 9 14.39 5.85 -11.42
N ALA A 10 14.23 7.17 -11.30
CA ALA A 10 14.29 7.84 -10.01
C ALA A 10 13.40 7.08 -9.01
N PRO A 11 13.89 6.71 -7.81
CA PRO A 11 13.21 5.76 -6.93
C PRO A 11 11.84 6.23 -6.44
N LEU A 12 11.52 7.51 -6.66
CA LEU A 12 10.25 8.15 -6.33
C LEU A 12 9.45 8.61 -7.56
N ARG A 13 9.78 8.15 -8.78
CA ARG A 13 9.07 8.57 -10.01
C ARG A 13 7.56 8.46 -9.90
N GLY A 14 7.05 7.29 -9.55
CA GLY A 14 5.61 7.10 -9.37
C GLY A 14 5.01 7.95 -8.25
N VAL A 15 5.82 8.37 -7.26
CA VAL A 15 5.34 9.21 -6.15
C VAL A 15 5.12 10.64 -6.65
N VAL A 16 6.03 11.12 -7.50
CA VAL A 16 5.90 12.42 -8.18
C VAL A 16 4.70 12.43 -9.12
N GLU A 17 4.53 11.39 -9.94
CA GLU A 17 3.37 11.23 -10.83
C GLU A 17 2.07 11.30 -10.03
N LYS A 18 1.98 10.57 -8.91
CA LYS A 18 0.82 10.60 -8.03
C LYS A 18 0.54 12.00 -7.47
N TYR A 19 1.56 12.77 -7.11
CA TYR A 19 1.34 14.15 -6.63
C TYR A 19 0.78 15.06 -7.73
N ILE A 20 1.22 14.87 -8.97
CA ILE A 20 0.67 15.58 -10.14
C ILE A 20 -0.77 15.13 -10.39
N ASP A 21 -1.06 13.83 -10.33
CA ASP A 21 -2.42 13.30 -10.46
C ASP A 21 -3.36 13.93 -9.45
N GLU A 22 -3.02 13.88 -8.17
CA GLU A 22 -3.81 14.46 -7.08
C GLU A 22 -4.09 15.95 -7.29
N ALA A 23 -3.11 16.71 -7.79
CA ALA A 23 -3.23 18.14 -8.04
C ALA A 23 -4.09 18.47 -9.29
N THR A 24 -4.27 17.51 -10.20
CA THR A 24 -4.90 17.75 -11.52
C THR A 24 -6.26 17.10 -11.69
N VAL A 25 -6.72 16.26 -10.74
CA VAL A 25 -8.00 15.50 -10.80
C VAL A 25 -9.21 16.35 -11.23
N ASN A 26 -9.25 17.63 -10.87
CA ASN A 26 -10.41 18.51 -11.12
C ASN A 26 -10.13 19.64 -12.13
N SER A 27 -9.04 19.55 -12.89
CA SER A 27 -8.55 20.66 -13.75
C SER A 27 -8.55 20.27 -15.22
N PRO A 28 -9.69 20.35 -15.94
CA PRO A 28 -9.81 19.93 -17.34
C PRO A 28 -8.98 20.75 -18.34
N SER A 29 -8.41 21.89 -17.93
CA SER A 29 -7.54 22.73 -18.76
C SER A 29 -6.09 22.25 -18.82
N ILE A 30 -5.68 21.32 -17.96
CA ILE A 30 -4.29 20.86 -17.87
C ILE A 30 -4.08 19.73 -18.88
N THR A 31 -3.18 19.95 -19.85
CA THR A 31 -2.87 18.95 -20.88
C THR A 31 -1.93 17.88 -20.34
N GLU A 32 -1.85 16.76 -21.06
CA GLU A 32 -0.83 15.73 -20.79
C GLU A 32 0.58 16.30 -20.91
N GLU A 33 0.83 17.17 -21.89
CA GLU A 33 2.10 17.88 -22.06
C GLU A 33 2.47 18.72 -20.83
N ASN A 34 1.51 19.45 -20.23
CA ASN A 34 1.78 20.22 -19.01
C ASN A 34 2.17 19.30 -17.84
N ARG A 35 1.52 18.14 -17.74
CA ARG A 35 1.82 17.13 -16.71
C ARG A 35 3.22 16.55 -16.91
N ASP A 36 3.59 16.22 -18.14
CA ASP A 36 4.91 15.69 -18.48
C ASP A 36 6.02 16.72 -18.21
N ASN A 37 5.80 17.98 -18.57
CA ASN A 37 6.72 19.07 -18.27
C ASN A 37 6.94 19.23 -16.76
N ALA A 38 5.84 19.21 -15.98
CA ALA A 38 5.93 19.28 -14.52
C ALA A 38 6.67 18.06 -13.95
N LEU A 39 6.41 16.85 -14.47
CA LEU A 39 7.06 15.62 -14.06
C LEU A 39 8.57 15.67 -14.31
N ILE A 40 9.00 16.07 -15.51
CA ILE A 40 10.42 16.24 -15.85
C ILE A 40 11.09 17.24 -14.89
N CYS A 41 10.47 18.39 -14.65
CA CYS A 41 10.98 19.40 -13.72
C CYS A 41 11.17 18.83 -12.31
N LEU A 42 10.19 18.11 -11.78
CA LEU A 42 10.25 17.52 -10.44
C LEU A 42 11.26 16.37 -10.33
N LEU A 43 11.45 15.58 -11.39
CA LEU A 43 12.52 14.58 -11.43
C LEU A 43 13.90 15.23 -11.43
N ASN A 44 14.09 16.31 -12.19
CA ASN A 44 15.34 17.08 -12.18
C ASN A 44 15.57 17.72 -10.81
N LEU A 45 14.50 18.13 -10.11
CA LEU A 45 14.59 18.64 -8.73
C LEU A 45 15.09 17.57 -7.77
N LEU A 46 14.60 16.33 -7.88
CA LEU A 46 15.10 15.20 -7.09
C LEU A 46 16.58 14.92 -7.40
N LYS A 47 17.01 15.04 -8.65
CA LYS A 47 18.42 14.89 -9.04
C LYS A 47 19.31 16.06 -8.59
N GLY A 48 18.72 17.17 -8.16
CA GLY A 48 19.45 18.39 -7.79
C GLY A 48 19.93 19.20 -9.01
N GLU A 49 19.35 18.95 -10.19
CA GLU A 49 19.69 19.64 -11.45
C GLU A 49 18.97 21.00 -11.58
N ILE A 50 17.91 21.22 -10.80
CA ILE A 50 17.18 22.49 -10.70
C ILE A 50 17.01 22.84 -9.21
N ASP A 51 17.08 24.13 -8.90
CA ASP A 51 16.85 24.61 -7.54
C ASP A 51 15.35 24.60 -7.17
N GLN A 52 15.09 24.70 -5.86
CA GLN A 52 13.73 24.57 -5.31
C GLN A 52 12.81 25.73 -5.73
N GLU A 53 13.33 26.94 -5.87
CA GLU A 53 12.54 28.13 -6.21
C GLU A 53 12.14 28.11 -7.70
N SER A 54 13.09 27.82 -8.58
CA SER A 54 12.82 27.64 -10.01
C SER A 54 11.82 26.52 -10.26
N ALA A 55 11.94 25.39 -9.54
CA ALA A 55 10.99 24.28 -9.67
C ALA A 55 9.57 24.67 -9.22
N LEU A 56 9.42 25.41 -8.11
CA LEU A 56 8.11 25.90 -7.65
C LEU A 56 7.45 26.78 -8.71
N ILE A 57 8.18 27.75 -9.25
CA ILE A 57 7.68 28.69 -10.27
C ILE A 57 7.29 27.93 -11.54
N TYR A 58 8.15 27.03 -12.01
CA TYR A 58 7.89 26.30 -13.25
C TYR A 58 6.69 25.37 -13.11
N VAL A 59 6.59 24.60 -12.03
CA VAL A 59 5.45 23.69 -11.80
C VAL A 59 4.14 24.47 -11.64
N GLN A 60 4.15 25.60 -10.92
CA GLN A 60 2.99 26.50 -10.83
C GLN A 60 2.53 26.98 -12.21
N SER A 61 3.46 27.26 -13.13
CA SER A 61 3.14 27.68 -14.50
C SER A 61 2.48 26.58 -15.34
N GLN A 62 2.82 25.31 -15.08
CA GLN A 62 2.29 24.16 -15.83
C GLN A 62 0.95 23.66 -15.26
N LEU A 63 0.82 23.59 -13.94
CA LEU A 63 -0.30 22.93 -13.28
C LEU A 63 -1.28 23.91 -12.61
N SER A 64 -1.01 25.21 -12.67
CA SER A 64 -1.72 26.24 -11.90
C SER A 64 -1.63 26.06 -10.37
N THR A 65 -0.74 25.19 -9.88
CA THR A 65 -0.45 24.96 -8.47
C THR A 65 1.01 24.52 -8.26
N SER A 66 1.63 24.98 -7.17
CA SER A 66 2.96 24.57 -6.72
C SER A 66 2.94 23.34 -5.80
N GLU A 67 1.75 22.83 -5.44
CA GLU A 67 1.59 21.76 -4.43
C GLU A 67 2.46 20.52 -4.71
N PRO A 68 2.56 19.99 -5.95
CA PRO A 68 3.43 18.84 -6.22
C PRO A 68 4.92 19.14 -5.93
N ALA A 69 5.38 20.35 -6.27
CA ALA A 69 6.74 20.79 -5.98
C ALA A 69 6.98 20.93 -4.48
N GLU A 70 6.03 21.51 -3.73
CA GLU A 70 6.11 21.62 -2.26
C GLU A 70 6.22 20.24 -1.59
N LYS A 71 5.42 19.26 -2.04
CA LYS A 71 5.48 17.89 -1.54
C LYS A 71 6.85 17.25 -1.81
N VAL A 72 7.42 17.42 -3.01
CA VAL A 72 8.77 16.93 -3.34
C VAL A 72 9.85 17.62 -2.50
N ILE A 73 9.76 18.94 -2.33
CA ILE A 73 10.67 19.72 -1.49
C ILE A 73 10.60 19.26 -0.03
N SER A 74 9.41 18.91 0.48
CA SER A 74 9.25 18.38 1.83
C SER A 74 10.03 17.07 2.04
N ILE A 75 10.11 16.21 1.02
CA ILE A 75 10.91 14.98 1.04
C ILE A 75 12.40 15.33 1.10
N ILE A 76 12.86 16.21 0.21
CA ILE A 76 14.28 16.64 0.14
C ILE A 76 14.73 17.28 1.45
N ARG A 77 13.92 18.18 2.01
CA ARG A 77 14.20 18.94 3.24
C ARG A 77 13.99 18.16 4.53
N THR A 78 13.55 16.90 4.47
CA THR A 78 13.33 16.09 5.67
C THR A 78 14.62 15.97 6.47
N SER A 79 14.55 16.36 7.76
CA SER A 79 15.69 16.36 8.68
C SER A 79 16.38 14.99 8.74
N PRO A 80 17.73 14.92 8.71
CA PRO A 80 18.44 13.65 8.81
C PRO A 80 18.39 13.03 10.21
N LYS A 81 18.03 13.79 11.25
CA LYS A 81 17.95 13.29 12.62
C LYS A 81 16.78 12.29 12.75
N PRO A 82 17.02 11.02 13.16
CA PRO A 82 15.96 10.03 13.35
C PRO A 82 14.96 10.46 14.42
N ILE A 83 13.71 10.02 14.30
CA ILE A 83 12.69 10.24 15.34
C ILE A 83 13.09 9.47 16.61
N GLU A 84 13.14 10.16 17.74
CA GLU A 84 13.46 9.57 19.03
C GLU A 84 12.34 8.62 19.50
N CYS A 85 12.71 7.36 19.80
CA CYS A 85 11.75 6.41 20.36
C CYS A 85 11.46 6.78 21.82
N HIS A 86 10.31 7.39 22.08
CA HIS A 86 9.86 7.66 23.44
C HIS A 86 9.48 6.32 24.10
N VAL A 87 10.46 5.70 24.75
CA VAL A 87 10.23 4.61 25.69
C VAL A 87 9.68 5.29 26.95
N ARG A 88 8.41 5.04 27.29
CA ARG A 88 7.92 5.38 28.63
C ARG A 88 8.76 4.61 29.64
N GLY A 89 9.73 5.27 30.25
CA GLY A 89 10.48 4.76 31.37
C GLY A 89 9.54 4.69 32.56
N ASN A 90 9.16 3.49 32.96
CA ASN A 90 8.53 3.27 34.26
C ASN A 90 9.67 3.17 35.28
N SER A 91 9.97 4.26 35.97
CA SER A 91 10.84 4.25 37.13
C SER A 91 10.11 3.53 38.27
N ASN A 92 10.68 2.41 38.72
CA ASN A 92 10.36 1.64 39.93
C ASN A 92 9.19 0.65 39.85
N SER A 93 9.46 -0.58 39.38
CA SER A 93 8.98 -1.79 40.07
C SER A 93 9.74 -3.04 39.61
N SER A 94 10.03 -3.88 40.60
CA SER A 94 10.83 -5.09 40.56
C SER A 94 10.30 -6.15 39.58
N ILE A 95 11.26 -6.91 39.03
CA ILE A 95 11.18 -8.25 38.41
C ILE A 95 9.75 -8.84 38.34
N SER A 96 9.17 -8.80 37.15
CA SER A 96 8.42 -9.93 36.59
C SER A 96 8.48 -9.89 35.07
N SER A 97 8.93 -11.01 34.51
CA SER A 97 9.14 -11.29 33.10
C SER A 97 7.82 -11.37 32.32
N ILE A 98 7.23 -10.20 32.04
CA ILE A 98 6.15 -10.06 31.05
C ILE A 98 6.74 -9.25 29.89
N LYS A 99 7.04 -9.95 28.79
CA LYS A 99 7.41 -9.32 27.52
C LYS A 99 6.26 -8.41 27.10
N ASN A 100 6.30 -7.13 27.46
CA ASN A 100 5.41 -6.11 26.93
C ASN A 100 5.60 -6.12 25.42
N ARG A 101 4.71 -6.84 24.71
CA ARG A 101 4.62 -6.77 23.26
C ARG A 101 4.33 -5.31 22.96
N LYS A 102 5.36 -4.58 22.53
CA LYS A 102 5.27 -3.15 22.21
C LYS A 102 4.08 -3.01 21.26
N HIS A 103 3.01 -2.39 21.74
CA HIS A 103 1.82 -2.15 20.93
C HIS A 103 2.29 -1.46 19.64
N HIS A 104 2.07 -2.11 18.49
CA HIS A 104 2.51 -1.57 17.22
C HIS A 104 1.82 -0.22 17.02
N LYS A 105 2.60 0.87 17.02
CA LYS A 105 2.09 2.21 16.75
C LYS A 105 1.72 2.32 15.28
N ASN A 106 0.56 2.91 14.98
CA ASN A 106 0.17 3.27 13.62
C ASN A 106 1.25 4.15 12.97
N TRP A 107 1.40 4.06 11.65
CA TRP A 107 2.28 4.95 10.89
C TRP A 107 1.70 6.36 10.85
N THR A 108 2.53 7.34 11.15
CA THR A 108 2.18 8.76 11.04
C THR A 108 2.57 9.31 9.67
N ASN A 109 1.94 10.41 9.24
CA ASN A 109 2.31 11.10 7.99
C ASN A 109 3.78 11.51 7.97
N TYR A 110 4.33 11.92 9.12
CA TYR A 110 5.74 12.29 9.20
C TYR A 110 6.67 11.07 9.07
N GLU A 111 6.31 9.91 9.63
CA GLU A 111 7.05 8.67 9.39
C GLU A 111 7.01 8.25 7.92
N ASP A 112 5.87 8.41 7.25
CA ASP A 112 5.73 8.15 5.81
C ASP A 112 6.61 9.11 4.99
N GLN A 113 6.60 10.41 5.29
CA GLN A 113 7.48 11.40 4.67
C GLN A 113 8.96 11.04 4.89
N ARG A 114 9.35 10.62 6.10
CA ARG A 114 10.71 10.15 6.38
C ARG A 114 11.04 8.89 5.61
N LEU A 115 10.09 7.97 5.42
CA LEU A 115 10.32 6.76 4.62
C LEU A 115 10.63 7.13 3.16
N LEU A 116 9.83 8.03 2.57
CA LEU A 116 10.07 8.54 1.22
C LEU A 116 11.43 9.25 1.12
N ALA A 117 11.78 10.08 2.10
CA ALA A 117 13.09 10.73 2.17
C ALA A 117 14.25 9.74 2.34
N GLY A 118 14.05 8.65 3.08
CA GLY A 118 15.01 7.56 3.19
C GLY A 118 15.22 6.84 1.85
N ILE A 119 14.13 6.53 1.14
CA ILE A 119 14.18 5.91 -0.20
C ILE A 119 14.90 6.84 -1.19
N TYR A 120 14.59 8.13 -1.16
CA TYR A 120 15.28 9.15 -1.94
C TYR A 120 16.80 9.16 -1.70
N ARG A 121 17.22 9.12 -0.43
CA ARG A 121 18.64 9.25 -0.04
C ARG A 121 19.46 7.98 -0.23
N TYR A 122 18.86 6.81 0.01
CA TYR A 122 19.60 5.54 0.12
C TYR A 122 19.21 4.51 -0.95
N GLY A 123 18.19 4.79 -1.76
CA GLY A 123 17.62 3.83 -2.69
C GLY A 123 16.68 2.83 -2.01
N ILE A 124 15.77 2.26 -2.80
CA ILE A 124 14.68 1.39 -2.32
C ILE A 124 15.18 0.09 -1.66
N GLU A 125 16.37 -0.40 -2.00
CA GLU A 125 16.90 -1.66 -1.46
C GLU A 125 17.56 -1.50 -0.08
N SER A 126 17.90 -0.27 0.31
CA SER A 126 18.66 0.04 1.53
C SER A 126 17.80 0.08 2.80
N TRP A 127 16.91 -0.90 3.00
CA TRP A 127 15.92 -0.91 4.09
C TRP A 127 16.51 -0.76 5.49
N ARG A 128 17.75 -1.22 5.70
CA ARG A 128 18.49 -1.01 6.95
C ARG A 128 18.69 0.49 7.21
N ARG A 129 19.36 1.20 6.29
CA ARG A 129 19.61 2.65 6.37
C ARG A 129 18.31 3.44 6.42
N ILE A 130 17.31 3.03 5.64
CA ILE A 130 15.99 3.65 5.65
C ILE A 130 15.35 3.55 7.05
N SER A 131 15.37 2.37 7.68
CA SER A 131 14.77 2.20 9.01
C SER A 131 15.47 3.01 10.10
N GLU A 132 16.81 3.10 10.04
CA GLU A 132 17.61 3.95 10.92
C GLU A 132 17.27 5.44 10.71
N PHE A 133 17.06 5.86 9.45
CA PHE A 133 16.64 7.22 9.12
C PHE A 133 15.23 7.54 9.59
N VAL A 134 14.25 6.64 9.39
CA VAL A 134 12.87 6.87 9.87
C VAL A 134 12.84 7.03 11.39
N GLY A 135 13.55 6.16 12.11
CA GLY A 135 13.57 6.18 13.57
C GLY A 135 12.26 5.66 14.18
N ASN A 136 11.91 6.16 15.38
CA ASN A 136 10.75 5.74 16.16
C ASN A 136 10.69 4.22 16.47
N GLY A 137 11.83 3.54 16.37
CA GLY A 137 11.93 2.09 16.54
C GLY A 137 11.31 1.27 15.40
N ARG A 138 11.08 1.86 14.21
CA ARG A 138 10.67 1.12 13.02
C ARG A 138 11.80 0.20 12.55
N THR A 139 11.45 -1.04 12.22
CA THR A 139 12.39 -2.05 11.71
C THR A 139 12.46 -2.03 10.19
N ARG A 140 13.55 -2.56 9.62
CA ARG A 140 13.71 -2.77 8.16
C ARG A 140 12.49 -3.40 7.50
N ALA A 141 11.92 -4.43 8.13
CA ALA A 141 10.78 -5.18 7.60
C ALA A 141 9.50 -4.33 7.63
N GLN A 142 9.28 -3.54 8.67
CA GLN A 142 8.13 -2.64 8.76
C GLN A 142 8.20 -1.53 7.70
N CYS A 143 9.39 -0.96 7.47
CA CYS A 143 9.63 0.03 6.43
C CYS A 143 9.34 -0.54 5.03
N ALA A 144 9.89 -1.71 4.71
CA ALA A 144 9.64 -2.38 3.43
C ALA A 144 8.15 -2.72 3.24
N GLN A 145 7.49 -3.25 4.28
CA GLN A 145 6.06 -3.54 4.25
C GLN A 145 5.22 -2.28 4.04
N ARG A 146 5.57 -1.17 4.70
CA ARG A 146 4.85 0.11 4.55
C ARG A 146 4.94 0.63 3.13
N TRP A 147 6.12 0.54 2.51
CA TRP A 147 6.29 0.87 1.11
C TRP A 147 5.44 -0.04 0.21
N CYS A 148 5.69 -1.35 0.23
CA CYS A 148 5.08 -2.30 -0.71
C CYS A 148 3.56 -2.45 -0.57
N ARG A 149 2.97 -2.05 0.56
CA ARG A 149 1.52 -2.19 0.80
C ARG A 149 0.75 -0.88 0.75
N VAL A 150 1.40 0.27 0.94
CA VAL A 150 0.70 1.54 1.17
C VAL A 150 1.27 2.70 0.38
N LEU A 151 2.58 2.92 0.46
CA LEU A 151 3.20 4.14 -0.09
C LEU A 151 3.63 4.00 -1.55
N ASN A 152 3.92 2.78 -2.03
CA ASN A 152 4.25 2.53 -3.42
C ASN A 152 3.03 2.87 -4.31
N PRO A 153 3.15 3.86 -5.22
CA PRO A 153 2.04 4.29 -6.08
C PRO A 153 1.57 3.25 -7.09
N ALA A 154 2.40 2.22 -7.37
CA ALA A 154 1.97 1.07 -8.17
C ALA A 154 0.78 0.34 -7.52
N ILE A 155 0.60 0.45 -6.20
CA ILE A 155 -0.47 -0.21 -5.45
C ILE A 155 -1.80 0.52 -5.65
N LYS A 156 -2.67 -0.07 -6.46
CA LYS A 156 -3.99 0.47 -6.79
C LYS A 156 -4.97 0.35 -5.62
N LYS A 157 -5.67 1.44 -5.34
CA LYS A 157 -6.81 1.51 -4.39
C LYS A 157 -8.18 1.46 -5.08
N ALA A 158 -8.20 1.50 -6.41
CA ALA A 158 -9.42 1.40 -7.21
C ALA A 158 -10.11 0.03 -7.03
N PRO A 159 -11.41 -0.08 -7.36
CA PRO A 159 -12.10 -1.36 -7.46
C PRO A 159 -11.34 -2.36 -8.34
N TRP A 160 -11.57 -3.66 -8.13
CA TRP A 160 -10.94 -4.71 -8.94
C TRP A 160 -11.66 -4.82 -10.29
N SER A 161 -10.91 -4.80 -11.40
CA SER A 161 -11.44 -5.12 -12.72
C SER A 161 -11.59 -6.63 -12.92
N GLU A 162 -12.43 -7.06 -13.87
CA GLU A 162 -12.55 -8.49 -14.16
C GLU A 162 -11.24 -9.09 -14.69
N GLU A 163 -10.45 -8.30 -15.43
CA GLU A 163 -9.11 -8.70 -15.87
C GLU A 163 -8.17 -8.95 -14.69
N GLU A 164 -8.13 -8.04 -13.70
CA GLU A 164 -7.33 -8.24 -12.48
C GLU A 164 -7.80 -9.48 -11.69
N LEU A 165 -9.11 -9.77 -11.72
CA LEU A 165 -9.66 -10.96 -11.07
C LEU A 165 -9.27 -12.24 -11.81
N GLN A 166 -9.32 -12.24 -13.14
CA GLN A 166 -8.87 -13.38 -13.91
C GLN A 166 -7.38 -13.65 -13.72
N ASN A 167 -6.55 -12.60 -13.73
CA ASN A 167 -5.13 -12.71 -13.46
C ASN A 167 -4.87 -13.28 -12.05
N LEU A 168 -5.55 -12.75 -11.02
CA LEU A 168 -5.44 -13.27 -9.66
C LEU A 168 -5.79 -14.77 -9.56
N ARG A 169 -6.81 -15.24 -10.28
CA ARG A 169 -7.17 -16.67 -10.32
C ARG A 169 -6.02 -17.51 -10.88
N THR A 170 -5.52 -17.13 -12.05
CA THR A 170 -4.41 -17.82 -12.71
C THR A 170 -3.16 -17.86 -11.82
N LEU A 171 -2.82 -16.75 -11.17
CA LEU A 171 -1.66 -16.70 -10.29
C LEU A 171 -1.83 -17.58 -9.03
N VAL A 172 -3.04 -17.68 -8.48
CA VAL A 172 -3.30 -18.60 -7.35
C VAL A 172 -3.23 -20.07 -7.80
N GLU A 173 -3.63 -20.39 -9.02
CA GLU A 173 -3.48 -21.74 -9.59
C GLU A 173 -2.00 -22.12 -9.75
N ILE A 174 -1.14 -21.17 -10.14
CA ILE A 174 0.30 -21.37 -10.32
C ILE A 174 1.03 -21.46 -8.97
N HIS A 175 0.78 -20.52 -8.05
CA HIS A 175 1.57 -20.35 -6.81
C HIS A 175 0.92 -20.96 -5.56
N GLY A 176 -0.34 -21.38 -5.64
CA GLY A 176 -1.15 -21.83 -4.51
C GLY A 176 -1.66 -20.71 -3.60
N ASP A 177 -2.59 -21.04 -2.70
CA ASP A 177 -3.29 -20.09 -1.81
C ASP A 177 -2.52 -19.75 -0.51
N LYS A 178 -1.20 -19.95 -0.51
CA LYS A 178 -0.31 -19.68 0.63
C LYS A 178 0.80 -18.67 0.29
N ASN A 179 1.19 -18.54 -0.97
CA ASN A 179 2.31 -17.70 -1.38
C ASN A 179 1.87 -16.33 -1.94
N TRP A 180 1.20 -15.54 -1.09
CA TRP A 180 0.62 -14.25 -1.48
C TRP A 180 1.66 -13.21 -1.89
N LYS A 181 2.89 -13.31 -1.40
CA LYS A 181 3.99 -12.43 -1.80
C LYS A 181 4.37 -12.64 -3.26
N ALA A 182 4.56 -13.89 -3.70
CA ALA A 182 4.85 -14.21 -5.10
C ALA A 182 3.71 -13.74 -6.02
N ILE A 183 2.46 -14.03 -5.64
CA ILE A 183 1.28 -13.56 -6.37
C ILE A 183 1.26 -12.03 -6.50
N SER A 184 1.49 -11.31 -5.40
CA SER A 184 1.51 -9.84 -5.44
C SER A 184 2.64 -9.26 -6.28
N HIS A 185 3.80 -9.92 -6.29
CA HIS A 185 4.95 -9.54 -7.08
C HIS A 185 4.63 -9.63 -8.58
N GLU A 186 3.97 -10.71 -9.01
CA GLU A 186 3.54 -10.89 -10.40
C GLU A 186 2.35 -10.00 -10.78
N MET A 187 1.43 -9.74 -9.84
CA MET A 187 0.32 -8.78 -10.05
C MET A 187 0.81 -7.35 -10.28
N LYS A 188 1.95 -6.96 -9.67
CA LYS A 188 2.61 -5.62 -9.66
C LYS A 188 1.78 -4.46 -9.11
N THR A 189 0.45 -4.53 -9.19
CA THR A 189 -0.50 -3.45 -8.93
C THR A 189 -1.30 -3.63 -7.64
N ARG A 190 -1.23 -4.80 -7.01
CA ARG A 190 -1.97 -5.16 -5.80
C ARG A 190 -1.02 -5.78 -4.78
N SER A 191 -1.22 -5.44 -3.50
CA SER A 191 -0.45 -6.02 -2.40
C SER A 191 -0.88 -7.44 -2.05
N ASP A 192 0.01 -8.18 -1.39
CA ASP A 192 -0.24 -9.53 -0.87
C ASP A 192 -1.52 -9.61 -0.03
N VAL A 193 -1.74 -8.61 0.82
CA VAL A 193 -2.95 -8.49 1.66
C VAL A 193 -4.21 -8.31 0.81
N GLN A 194 -4.17 -7.45 -0.22
CA GLN A 194 -5.31 -7.23 -1.12
C GLN A 194 -5.64 -8.49 -1.93
N CYS A 195 -4.63 -9.18 -2.47
CA CYS A 195 -4.82 -10.41 -3.24
C CYS A 195 -5.45 -11.51 -2.39
N ARG A 196 -4.90 -11.76 -1.19
CA ARG A 196 -5.44 -12.74 -0.24
C ARG A 196 -6.90 -12.43 0.10
N TYR A 197 -7.18 -11.18 0.47
CA TYR A 197 -8.54 -10.76 0.82
C TYR A 197 -9.51 -10.99 -0.34
N LYS A 198 -9.13 -10.54 -1.55
CA LYS A 198 -10.00 -10.66 -2.73
C LYS A 198 -10.28 -12.12 -3.07
N TYR A 199 -9.27 -12.99 -3.02
CA TYR A 199 -9.44 -14.40 -3.31
C TYR A 199 -10.39 -15.08 -2.30
N PHE A 200 -10.15 -14.94 -0.99
CA PHE A 200 -10.97 -15.64 0.01
C PHE A 200 -12.38 -15.07 0.15
N HIS A 201 -12.54 -13.75 0.15
CA HIS A 201 -13.84 -13.13 0.43
C HIS A 201 -14.72 -12.96 -0.81
N VAL A 202 -14.14 -12.92 -2.02
CA VAL A 202 -14.92 -12.67 -3.24
C VAL A 202 -14.94 -13.88 -4.17
N MET A 203 -13.87 -14.66 -4.27
CA MET A 203 -13.83 -15.80 -5.20
C MET A 203 -14.20 -17.12 -4.53
N LYS A 204 -13.64 -17.41 -3.36
CA LYS A 204 -13.90 -18.70 -2.68
C LYS A 204 -15.31 -18.78 -2.12
N MET A 205 -15.90 -17.66 -1.69
CA MET A 205 -17.30 -17.60 -1.24
C MET A 205 -18.32 -17.69 -2.38
N LYS A 206 -18.01 -17.18 -3.58
CA LYS A 206 -18.86 -17.37 -4.78
C LYS A 206 -18.98 -18.82 -5.21
N LYS A 207 -17.87 -19.58 -5.11
CA LYS A 207 -17.87 -21.02 -5.37
C LYS A 207 -18.86 -21.76 -4.45
N VAL A 208 -18.99 -21.35 -3.19
CA VAL A 208 -19.91 -21.98 -2.22
C VAL A 208 -21.37 -21.61 -2.50
N SER A 209 -21.67 -20.39 -2.94
CA SER A 209 -23.05 -20.01 -3.32
C SER A 209 -23.48 -20.69 -4.62
N GLU A 210 -22.61 -20.77 -5.63
CA GLU A 210 -22.91 -21.43 -6.90
C GLU A 210 -23.06 -22.95 -6.75
N ILE A 211 -22.29 -23.60 -5.86
CA ILE A 211 -22.45 -25.03 -5.55
C ILE A 211 -23.78 -25.31 -4.84
N LYS A 212 -24.23 -24.41 -3.94
CA LYS A 212 -25.55 -24.55 -3.28
C LYS A 212 -26.72 -24.44 -4.26
N ASP A 213 -26.61 -23.59 -5.28
CA ASP A 213 -27.64 -23.46 -6.31
C ASP A 213 -27.69 -24.67 -7.27
N VAL A 214 -26.60 -25.45 -7.33
CA VAL A 214 -26.54 -26.73 -8.06
C VAL A 214 -27.08 -27.89 -7.22
N GLU A 215 -26.81 -27.93 -5.91
CA GLU A 215 -27.32 -28.97 -4.99
C GLU A 215 -28.81 -28.85 -4.64
N LEU A 216 -29.44 -27.68 -4.85
CA LEU A 216 -30.89 -27.49 -4.70
C LEU A 216 -31.72 -27.93 -5.92
N LYS A 217 -31.08 -28.45 -6.98
CA LYS A 217 -31.76 -28.91 -8.21
C LYS A 217 -31.72 -30.42 -8.43
N THR A 218 -31.14 -31.21 -7.52
CA THR A 218 -31.27 -32.66 -7.57
C THR A 218 -32.47 -33.11 -6.75
N ASP A 219 -33.44 -33.69 -7.45
CA ASP A 219 -34.72 -34.20 -6.97
C ASP A 219 -34.62 -34.96 -5.64
N VAL A 220 -35.09 -34.33 -4.56
CA VAL A 220 -35.62 -35.07 -3.41
C VAL A 220 -36.96 -34.44 -3.07
N ASN A 221 -38.04 -35.16 -3.39
CA ASN A 221 -39.42 -34.83 -3.02
C ASN A 221 -39.49 -34.48 -1.52
N PRO A 222 -39.71 -33.21 -1.12
CA PRO A 222 -39.93 -32.89 0.27
C PRO A 222 -41.40 -33.16 0.59
N CYS A 223 -41.60 -34.16 1.44
CA CYS A 223 -42.86 -34.44 2.11
C CYS A 223 -43.47 -33.15 2.68
N VAL A 224 -44.75 -32.95 2.38
CA VAL A 224 -45.62 -31.92 2.93
C VAL A 224 -45.58 -32.01 4.46
N ILE A 225 -45.11 -30.97 5.16
CA ILE A 225 -45.62 -30.33 6.38
C ILE A 225 -44.48 -29.46 6.97
N CYS A 226 -44.54 -28.15 6.76
CA CYS A 226 -44.43 -27.11 7.80
C CYS A 226 -44.40 -25.73 7.11
N SER A 227 -45.59 -25.16 6.98
CA SER A 227 -45.82 -23.75 6.73
C SER A 227 -45.59 -22.96 8.01
N SER A 228 -44.65 -22.01 8.01
CA SER A 228 -44.74 -20.74 8.77
C SER A 228 -43.66 -19.73 8.32
N ILE A 229 -44.07 -18.81 7.42
CA ILE A 229 -43.91 -17.34 7.52
C ILE A 229 -42.46 -16.83 7.69
N GLU A 230 -41.74 -16.51 6.61
CA GLU A 230 -41.66 -15.21 5.89
C GLU A 230 -40.58 -14.23 6.40
N ASN A 231 -39.63 -13.97 5.48
CA ASN A 231 -39.04 -12.67 5.11
C ASN A 231 -38.74 -11.60 6.18
N SER A 232 -37.44 -11.36 6.38
CA SER A 232 -36.84 -10.05 6.63
C SER A 232 -35.37 -10.19 6.22
N ARG A 233 -34.96 -9.78 5.01
CA ARG A 233 -34.44 -8.43 4.71
C ARG A 233 -33.90 -7.74 5.95
N ASP A 234 -32.58 -7.84 6.12
CA ASP A 234 -31.67 -6.73 6.48
C ASP A 234 -30.24 -7.27 6.55
N HIS A 235 -29.46 -7.09 5.49
CA HIS A 235 -28.00 -7.24 5.57
C HIS A 235 -27.30 -6.09 4.84
N GLU A 236 -27.85 -4.89 4.98
CA GLU A 236 -27.31 -3.63 4.47
C GLU A 236 -26.80 -2.79 5.65
N TYR A 237 -25.95 -3.36 6.51
CA TYR A 237 -25.24 -2.61 7.57
C TYR A 237 -23.95 -3.36 7.94
N PHE A 238 -22.92 -3.27 7.09
CA PHE A 238 -21.56 -3.59 7.55
C PHE A 238 -20.44 -2.93 6.72
N THR A 239 -20.68 -1.72 6.21
CA THR A 239 -19.75 -1.00 5.32
C THR A 239 -19.02 0.19 5.95
N VAL A 240 -19.13 0.43 7.26
CA VAL A 240 -18.44 1.59 7.89
C VAL A 240 -17.61 1.31 9.14
N GLU A 241 -17.52 0.07 9.64
CA GLU A 241 -16.82 -0.22 10.91
C GLU A 241 -15.60 -1.17 10.80
N LEU A 242 -15.12 -1.46 9.58
CA LEU A 242 -13.97 -2.36 9.38
C LEU A 242 -12.76 -1.74 8.67
N MET A 243 -12.66 -0.41 8.64
CA MET A 243 -11.38 0.28 8.39
C MET A 243 -10.58 0.58 9.67
N SER A 244 -11.12 0.29 10.87
CA SER A 244 -10.40 0.45 12.15
C SER A 244 -9.79 -0.85 12.71
N CYS A 245 -10.26 -2.02 12.27
CA CYS A 245 -9.84 -3.32 12.82
C CYS A 245 -8.68 -4.01 12.07
N LEU A 246 -8.21 -3.49 10.94
CA LEU A 246 -7.09 -4.08 10.18
C LEU A 246 -5.68 -3.82 10.78
N ASN A 247 -5.60 -3.26 11.99
CA ASN A 247 -4.33 -3.00 12.69
C ASN A 247 -4.09 -3.84 13.95
N SER A 248 -4.93 -4.84 14.24
CA SER A 248 -4.71 -5.66 15.43
C SER A 248 -4.99 -7.12 15.16
N LYS A 249 -3.93 -7.92 15.34
CA LYS A 249 -3.86 -9.38 15.32
C LYS A 249 -3.67 -10.00 13.94
N GLU A 250 -2.41 -10.27 13.63
CA GLU A 250 -1.96 -11.62 13.25
C GLU A 250 -0.47 -11.68 13.63
N GLY A 251 -0.23 -12.22 14.82
CA GLY A 251 1.07 -12.75 15.20
C GLY A 251 1.21 -14.15 14.62
N ASP A 252 2.47 -14.55 14.49
CA ASP A 252 2.95 -15.89 14.19
C ASP A 252 2.87 -16.29 12.71
N TYR A 253 3.89 -15.87 11.94
CA TYR A 253 4.78 -16.80 11.20
C TYR A 253 6.09 -16.06 10.89
N TYR A 254 7.11 -16.37 11.70
CA TYR A 254 8.52 -16.02 11.50
C TYR A 254 9.16 -17.23 10.80
N PHE A 255 9.68 -17.09 9.59
CA PHE A 255 11.04 -17.53 9.19
C PHE A 255 11.33 -17.16 7.72
N ASP A 256 12.60 -16.79 7.54
CA ASP A 256 13.43 -16.36 6.40
C ASP A 256 13.18 -17.11 5.06
N PHE A 257 13.42 -16.53 3.88
CA PHE A 257 14.76 -16.27 3.36
C PHE A 257 14.78 -15.13 2.32
N PHE A 258 15.60 -14.11 2.57
CA PHE A 258 16.39 -13.42 1.55
C PHE A 258 17.83 -13.90 1.78
N GLU A 259 18.33 -14.72 0.86
CA GLU A 259 19.73 -14.68 0.44
C GLU A 259 19.77 -13.94 -0.89
#